data_AF-A0A821NS57-F1
#
_entry.id   AF-A0A821NS57-F1
#
_cell.length_a   1.000
_cell.length_b   1.000
_cell.length_c   1.000
_cell.angle_alpha   90.00
_cell.angle_beta   90.00
_cell.angle_gamma   90.00
#
_symmetry.space_group_name_H-M   'P 1'
#
loop_
_entity.id
_entity.type
_entity.pdbx_description
1 polymer ?
#
loop_
_entity_poly.entity_id
_entity_poly.type
_entity_poly.pdbx_seq_one_letter_code
_entity_poly.pdbx_strand_id
1 'polypeptide(L)'
;SRMSTAPGTEWEDLRKQARQHENEIDSKLMSFSKLCSNYVAHDPNDTSSSASTCTSSSFETMSIEIEKLLERLSDINKRMSDVVPALLGPNSAATHTLQRHNEILQDYRREFERTKANIKNFKKREDLLLNTNINNNTDITQTGLSSRRQDYYLREM
;
A
#
# COMPACT_ATOMS: atom_id res chain seq x y z
N SER A 1 -21.81 21.76 -30.14
CA SER A 1 -20.73 22.74 -30.37
C SER A 1 -19.48 22.29 -29.64
N ARG A 2 -18.40 21.98 -30.35
CA ARG A 2 -17.07 21.77 -29.72
C ARG A 2 -16.39 23.13 -29.69
N MET A 3 -16.31 23.75 -28.52
CA MET A 3 -15.48 24.93 -28.31
C MET A 3 -14.03 24.46 -28.39
N SER A 4 -13.33 24.82 -29.45
CA SER A 4 -11.87 24.66 -29.53
C SER A 4 -11.25 25.62 -28.50
N THR A 5 -10.98 25.11 -27.30
CA THR A 5 -10.17 25.81 -26.30
C THR A 5 -8.80 26.11 -26.89
N ALA A 6 -8.32 27.34 -26.73
CA ALA A 6 -6.98 27.70 -27.19
C ALA A 6 -5.93 26.81 -26.48
N PRO A 7 -4.87 26.36 -27.17
CA PRO A 7 -3.88 25.43 -26.59
C PRO A 7 -3.23 25.99 -25.33
N GLY A 8 -3.07 27.32 -25.23
CA GLY A 8 -2.61 27.98 -24.01
C GLY A 8 -3.57 27.83 -22.83
N THR A 9 -4.89 27.97 -23.05
CA THR A 9 -5.90 27.76 -22.00
C THR A 9 -5.96 26.29 -21.58
N GLU A 10 -5.90 25.37 -22.54
CA GLU A 10 -5.89 23.93 -22.24
C GLU A 10 -4.66 23.52 -21.41
N TRP A 11 -3.48 24.06 -21.74
CA TRP A 11 -2.27 23.85 -20.94
C TRP A 11 -2.41 24.33 -19.49
N GLU A 12 -2.94 25.54 -19.28
CA GLU A 12 -3.17 26.07 -17.93
C GLU A 12 -4.14 25.19 -17.12
N ASP A 13 -5.22 24.74 -17.76
CA ASP A 13 -6.23 23.90 -17.11
C ASP A 13 -5.69 22.51 -16.77
N LEU A 14 -4.86 21.93 -17.63
CA LEU A 14 -4.17 20.67 -17.36
C LEU A 14 -3.19 20.82 -16.18
N ARG A 15 -2.41 21.90 -16.14
CA ARG A 15 -1.47 22.16 -15.01
C ARG A 15 -2.19 22.27 -13.67
N LYS A 16 -3.33 22.97 -13.63
CA LYS A 16 -4.15 23.06 -12.41
C LYS A 16 -4.67 21.70 -11.99
N GLN A 17 -5.17 20.91 -12.94
CA GLN A 17 -5.65 19.55 -12.67
C GLN A 17 -4.53 18.64 -12.14
N ALA A 18 -3.33 18.67 -12.72
CA ALA A 18 -2.21 17.87 -12.23
C ALA A 18 -1.87 18.23 -10.79
N ARG A 19 -1.71 19.52 -10.46
CA ARG A 19 -1.44 19.94 -9.06
C ARG A 19 -2.52 19.49 -8.09
N GLN A 20 -3.79 19.54 -8.50
CA GLN A 20 -4.87 19.06 -7.66
C GLN A 20 -4.74 17.56 -7.38
N HIS A 21 -4.46 16.74 -8.40
CA HIS A 21 -4.29 15.30 -8.24
C HIS A 21 -3.02 14.99 -7.44
N GLU A 22 -1.94 15.73 -7.61
CA GLU A 22 -0.71 15.60 -6.81
C GLU A 22 -0.99 15.81 -5.31
N ASN A 23 -1.73 16.87 -4.95
CA ASN A 23 -2.08 17.14 -3.56
C ASN A 23 -2.99 16.04 -2.95
N GLU A 24 -3.90 15.51 -3.76
CA GLU A 24 -4.79 14.44 -3.35
C GLU A 24 -4.02 13.12 -3.14
N ILE A 25 -3.11 12.78 -4.07
CA ILE A 25 -2.23 11.62 -3.96
C ILE A 25 -1.36 11.73 -2.71
N ASP A 26 -0.75 12.89 -2.46
CA ASP A 26 0.09 13.14 -1.28
C ASP A 26 -0.69 12.90 0.02
N SER A 27 -1.88 13.49 0.14
CA SER A 27 -2.76 13.31 1.31
C SER A 27 -3.17 11.85 1.51
N LYS A 28 -3.46 11.12 0.43
CA LYS A 28 -3.83 9.71 0.47
C LYS A 28 -2.65 8.82 0.82
N LEU A 29 -1.46 9.07 0.28
CA LEU A 29 -0.23 8.34 0.60
C LEU A 29 0.16 8.52 2.07
N MET A 30 0.07 9.74 2.61
CA MET A 30 0.29 9.98 4.03
C MET A 30 -0.67 9.18 4.91
N SER A 31 -1.95 9.14 4.52
CA SER A 31 -2.98 8.37 5.25
C SER A 31 -2.73 6.87 5.16
N PHE A 32 -2.36 6.38 3.96
CA PHE A 32 -2.04 4.99 3.69
C PHE A 32 -0.80 4.51 4.47
N SER A 33 0.24 5.34 4.53
CA SER A 33 1.45 5.10 5.31
C SER A 33 1.15 5.02 6.82
N LYS A 34 0.33 5.93 7.35
CA LYS A 34 -0.11 5.89 8.75
C LYS A 34 -0.88 4.61 9.08
N LEU A 35 -1.79 4.18 8.20
CA LEU A 35 -2.49 2.90 8.37
C LEU A 35 -1.50 1.74 8.40
N CYS A 36 -0.50 1.73 7.51
CA CYS A 36 0.57 0.74 7.50
C CYS A 36 1.36 0.73 8.82
N SER A 37 1.80 1.89 9.31
CA SER A 37 2.56 1.98 10.56
C SER A 37 1.76 1.49 11.77
N ASN A 38 0.47 1.85 11.85
CA ASN A 38 -0.41 1.39 12.92
C ASN A 38 -0.65 -0.13 12.85
N TYR A 39 -0.76 -0.70 11.65
CA TYR A 39 -0.91 -2.13 11.45
C TYR A 39 0.37 -2.91 11.83
N VAL A 40 1.55 -2.39 11.49
CA VAL A 40 2.85 -3.01 11.82
C VAL A 40 3.18 -2.92 13.32
N ALA A 41 2.73 -1.87 14.00
CA ALA A 41 2.98 -1.67 15.43
C ALA A 41 2.17 -2.60 16.35
N HIS A 42 1.21 -3.35 15.80
CA HIS A 42 0.39 -4.28 16.60
C HIS A 42 1.21 -5.50 17.01
N ASP A 43 1.41 -5.69 18.32
CA ASP A 43 1.93 -6.94 18.90
C ASP A 43 0.77 -7.94 18.99
N PRO A 44 0.85 -9.14 18.38
CA PRO A 44 -0.23 -10.13 18.43
C PRO A 44 -0.57 -10.60 19.85
N ASN A 45 0.26 -10.31 20.86
CA ASN A 45 0.05 -10.76 22.24
C ASN A 45 -0.75 -9.77 23.12
N ASP A 46 -1.00 -8.54 22.66
CA ASP A 46 -1.79 -7.56 23.42
C ASP A 46 -3.27 -7.63 23.03
N THR A 47 -4.01 -8.50 23.70
CA THR A 47 -5.47 -8.70 23.50
C THR A 47 -6.31 -7.59 24.15
N SER A 48 -5.68 -6.57 24.76
CA SER A 48 -6.38 -5.63 25.65
C SER A 48 -6.64 -4.22 25.08
N SER A 49 -6.11 -3.88 23.91
CA SER A 49 -6.36 -2.57 23.31
C SER A 49 -7.38 -2.66 22.18
N SER A 50 -8.59 -2.19 22.48
CA SER A 50 -9.55 -1.69 21.49
C SER A 50 -8.91 -0.57 20.66
N ALA A 51 -8.16 -0.92 19.61
CA ALA A 51 -7.52 0.03 18.72
C ALA A 51 -7.56 -0.47 17.27
N SER A 52 -8.60 -0.01 16.58
CA SER A 52 -8.70 0.08 15.12
C SER A 52 -8.66 -1.25 14.35
N THR A 53 -9.86 -1.75 14.10
CA THR A 53 -10.29 -2.60 12.97
C THR A 53 -9.88 -1.98 11.62
N CYS A 54 -8.58 -1.83 11.36
CA CYS A 54 -8.02 -1.55 10.05
C CYS A 54 -8.07 -2.86 9.26
N THR A 55 -9.26 -3.25 8.81
CA THR A 55 -9.43 -4.51 8.09
C THR A 55 -8.66 -4.48 6.79
N SER A 56 -8.23 -5.66 6.32
CA SER A 56 -7.61 -5.82 4.99
C SER A 56 -8.41 -5.12 3.87
N SER A 57 -9.73 -4.98 4.03
CA SER A 57 -10.60 -4.25 3.11
C SER A 57 -10.34 -2.74 3.04
N SER A 58 -10.00 -2.08 4.15
CA SER A 58 -9.70 -0.64 4.16
C SER A 58 -8.39 -0.34 3.41
N PHE A 59 -7.40 -1.21 3.58
CA PHE A 59 -6.15 -1.14 2.81
C PHE A 59 -6.38 -1.36 1.31
N GLU A 60 -7.16 -2.37 0.96
CA GLU A 60 -7.49 -2.65 -0.45
C GLU A 60 -8.22 -1.47 -1.09
N THR A 61 -9.20 -0.91 -0.39
CA THR A 61 -9.97 0.25 -0.87
C THR A 61 -9.07 1.46 -1.11
N MET A 62 -8.20 1.80 -0.16
CA MET A 62 -7.29 2.94 -0.30
C MET A 62 -6.23 2.69 -1.38
N SER A 63 -5.79 1.44 -1.54
CA SER A 63 -4.87 1.05 -2.61
C SER A 63 -5.49 1.29 -3.99
N ILE A 64 -6.72 0.83 -4.21
CA ILE A 64 -7.46 1.04 -5.47
C ILE A 64 -7.65 2.54 -5.74
N GLU A 65 -7.97 3.33 -4.71
CA GLU A 65 -8.17 4.77 -4.85
C GLU A 65 -6.87 5.49 -5.26
N ILE A 66 -5.74 5.17 -4.62
CA ILE A 66 -4.43 5.73 -4.98
C ILE A 66 -4.03 5.29 -6.40
N GLU A 67 -4.25 4.03 -6.78
CA GLU A 67 -3.97 3.54 -8.15
C GLU A 67 -4.76 4.33 -9.20
N LYS A 68 -6.05 4.59 -8.95
CA LYS A 68 -6.89 5.41 -9.82
C LYS A 68 -6.40 6.85 -9.92
N LEU A 69 -5.99 7.46 -8.81
CA LEU A 69 -5.44 8.82 -8.82
C LEU A 69 -4.12 8.89 -9.59
N LEU A 70 -3.24 7.91 -9.44
CA LEU A 70 -1.98 7.80 -10.18
C LEU A 70 -2.21 7.60 -11.68
N GLU A 71 -3.19 6.78 -12.07
CA GLU A 71 -3.61 6.62 -13.46
C GLU A 71 -4.14 7.94 -14.03
N ARG A 72 -4.99 8.64 -13.26
CA ARG A 72 -5.55 9.93 -13.66
C ARG A 72 -4.49 11.00 -13.86
N LEU A 73 -3.51 11.10 -12.94
CA LEU A 73 -2.36 12.01 -13.09
C LEU A 73 -1.50 11.63 -14.31
N SER A 74 -1.32 10.34 -14.58
CA SER A 74 -0.63 9.86 -15.78
C SER A 74 -1.33 10.30 -17.07
N ASP A 75 -2.66 10.19 -17.13
CA ASP A 75 -3.45 10.66 -18.27
C ASP A 75 -3.35 12.17 -18.47
N ILE A 76 -3.39 12.93 -17.39
CA ILE A 76 -3.22 14.39 -17.42
C ILE A 76 -1.83 14.75 -17.96
N ASN A 77 -0.77 14.09 -17.47
CA ASN A 77 0.60 14.30 -17.95
C ASN A 77 0.77 13.91 -19.42
N LYS A 78 0.09 12.85 -19.88
CA LYS A 78 0.07 12.47 -21.29
C LYS A 78 -0.59 13.55 -22.16
N ARG A 79 -1.78 14.04 -21.75
CA ARG A 79 -2.45 15.14 -22.45
C ARG A 79 -1.62 16.41 -22.45
N MET A 80 -0.92 16.71 -21.37
CA MET A 80 0.05 17.81 -21.34
C MET A 80 1.15 17.62 -22.38
N SER A 81 1.67 16.40 -22.52
CA SER A 81 2.69 16.08 -23.53
C SER A 81 2.19 16.32 -24.96
N ASP A 82 0.90 16.11 -25.22
CA ASP A 82 0.28 16.37 -26.52
C ASP A 82 0.06 17.86 -26.79
N VAL A 83 -0.19 18.67 -25.74
CA VAL A 83 -0.47 20.12 -25.84
C VAL A 83 0.81 20.95 -25.90
N VAL A 84 1.89 20.55 -25.21
CA VAL A 84 3.16 21.30 -25.16
C VAL A 84 3.72 21.64 -26.56
N PRO A 85 3.74 20.73 -27.56
CA PRO A 85 4.17 21.06 -28.91
C PRO A 85 3.28 22.08 -29.64
N ALA A 86 2.00 22.18 -29.27
CA ALA A 86 1.02 23.06 -29.89
C ALA A 86 1.00 24.47 -29.29
N LEU A 87 1.76 24.72 -28.22
CA LEU A 87 1.88 26.04 -27.60
C LEU A 87 2.71 26.98 -28.48
N LEU A 88 2.26 28.23 -28.57
CA LEU A 88 2.94 29.30 -29.32
C LEU A 88 4.11 29.87 -28.48
N GLY A 89 5.31 29.87 -29.06
CA GLY A 89 6.50 30.48 -28.45
C GLY A 89 7.52 29.46 -27.90
N PRO A 90 8.55 29.93 -27.17
CA PRO A 90 9.56 29.06 -26.58
C PRO A 90 8.95 28.21 -25.46
N ASN A 91 8.78 26.92 -25.72
CA ASN A 91 8.09 26.01 -24.81
C ASN A 91 9.00 25.43 -23.70
N SER A 92 10.23 25.96 -23.49
CA SER A 92 11.19 25.37 -22.54
C SER A 92 10.64 25.33 -21.10
N ALA A 93 9.91 26.37 -20.68
CA ALA A 93 9.27 26.40 -19.37
C ALA A 93 8.16 25.33 -19.26
N ALA A 94 7.39 25.12 -20.33
CA ALA A 94 6.34 24.12 -20.38
C ALA A 94 6.92 22.70 -20.39
N THR A 95 7.99 22.45 -21.15
CA THR A 95 8.69 21.15 -21.17
C THR A 95 9.31 20.84 -19.81
N HIS A 96 9.92 21.80 -19.13
CA HIS A 96 10.46 21.61 -17.77
C HIS A 96 9.35 21.33 -16.76
N THR A 97 8.22 22.03 -16.85
CA THR A 97 7.07 21.80 -15.97
C THR A 97 6.52 20.38 -16.16
N LEU A 98 6.34 19.94 -17.41
CA LEU A 98 5.90 18.58 -17.71
C LEU A 98 6.91 17.53 -17.23
N GLN A 99 8.21 17.76 -17.41
CA GLN A 99 9.24 16.89 -16.87
C GLN A 99 9.09 16.74 -15.36
N ARG A 100 8.89 17.84 -14.64
CA ARG A 100 8.70 17.82 -13.19
C ARG A 100 7.47 17.03 -12.77
N HIS A 101 6.34 17.19 -13.45
CA HIS A 101 5.13 16.42 -13.19
C HIS A 101 5.34 14.90 -13.39
N ASN A 102 6.15 14.51 -14.38
CA ASN A 102 6.50 13.11 -14.60
C ASN A 102 7.42 12.55 -13.51
N GLU A 103 8.40 13.33 -13.04
CA GLU A 103 9.25 12.95 -11.91
C GLU A 103 8.44 12.74 -10.63
N ILE A 104 7.54 13.69 -10.31
CA ILE A 104 6.65 13.61 -9.15
C ILE A 104 5.75 12.37 -9.24
N LEU A 105 5.15 12.09 -10.40
CA LEU A 105 4.35 10.88 -10.61
C LEU A 105 5.16 9.60 -10.36
N GLN A 106 6.42 9.56 -10.80
CA GLN A 106 7.30 8.41 -10.54
C GLN A 106 7.65 8.27 -9.06
N ASP A 107 7.91 9.39 -8.36
CA ASP A 107 8.13 9.40 -6.91
C ASP A 107 6.93 8.81 -6.16
N TYR A 108 5.71 9.27 -6.47
CA TYR A 108 4.49 8.73 -5.86
C TYR A 108 4.28 7.24 -6.15
N ARG A 109 4.55 6.78 -7.38
CA ARG A 109 4.48 5.33 -7.70
C ARG A 109 5.46 4.52 -6.87
N ARG A 110 6.71 5.01 -6.72
CA ARG A 110 7.72 4.33 -5.89
C ARG A 110 7.30 4.27 -4.43
N GLU A 111 6.78 5.36 -3.88
CA GLU A 111 6.33 5.41 -2.50
C GLU A 111 5.13 4.50 -2.25
N PHE A 112 4.16 4.51 -3.16
CA PHE A 112 3.00 3.62 -3.11
C PHE A 112 3.42 2.14 -3.08
N GLU A 113 4.26 1.72 -4.02
CA GLU A 113 4.75 0.34 -4.09
C GLU A 113 5.57 -0.05 -2.87
N ARG A 114 6.42 0.85 -2.35
CA ARG A 114 7.16 0.62 -1.10
C ARG A 114 6.20 0.35 0.06
N THR A 115 5.16 1.17 0.20
CA THR A 115 4.19 1.02 1.29
C THR A 115 3.37 -0.26 1.15
N LYS A 116 2.95 -0.60 -0.08
CA LYS A 116 2.24 -1.86 -0.40
C LYS A 116 3.09 -3.09 -0.11
N ALA A 117 4.38 -3.07 -0.45
CA ALA A 117 5.32 -4.14 -0.17
C ALA A 117 5.52 -4.36 1.33
N ASN A 118 5.60 -3.28 2.12
CA ASN A 118 5.73 -3.37 3.58
C ASN A 118 4.52 -4.09 4.20
N ILE A 119 3.30 -3.75 3.77
CA ILE A 119 2.07 -4.42 4.24
C ILE A 119 2.08 -5.91 3.88
N LYS A 120 2.44 -6.25 2.64
CA LYS A 120 2.49 -7.64 2.19
C LYS A 120 3.51 -8.46 2.98
N ASN A 121 4.67 -7.90 3.28
CA ASN A 121 5.69 -8.57 4.09
C ASN A 121 5.20 -8.80 5.53
N PHE A 122 4.47 -7.84 6.10
CA PHE A 122 3.90 -7.99 7.43
C PHE A 122 2.82 -9.09 7.46
N LYS A 123 1.87 -9.08 6.52
CA LYS A 123 0.85 -10.14 6.40
C LYS A 123 1.46 -11.53 6.28
N LYS A 124 2.49 -11.68 5.43
CA LYS A 124 3.21 -12.95 5.29
C LYS A 124 3.87 -13.38 6.60
N ARG A 125 4.40 -12.46 7.40
CA ARG A 125 4.97 -12.74 8.72
C ARG A 125 3.87 -13.18 9.70
N GLU A 126 2.73 -12.52 9.70
CA GLU A 126 1.57 -12.87 10.52
C GLU A 126 1.06 -14.28 10.19
N ASP A 127 0.89 -14.61 8.91
CA ASP A 127 0.45 -15.94 8.44
C ASP A 127 1.40 -17.06 8.91
N LEU A 128 2.72 -16.82 8.86
CA LEU A 128 3.72 -17.78 9.34
C LEU A 128 3.65 -17.97 10.86
N LEU A 129 3.38 -16.92 11.64
CA LEU A 129 3.24 -17.00 13.10
C LEU A 129 1.97 -17.75 13.50
N LEU A 130 0.84 -17.46 12.84
CA LEU A 130 -0.43 -18.17 13.01
C LEU A 130 -0.28 -19.67 12.70
N ASN A 131 0.34 -20.00 11.57
CA ASN A 131 0.56 -21.39 11.17
C ASN A 131 1.51 -22.13 12.13
N THR A 132 2.50 -21.43 12.71
CA THR A 132 3.41 -21.99 13.72
C THR A 132 2.69 -22.28 15.04
N ASN A 133 1.80 -21.38 15.49
CA ASN A 133 1.04 -21.56 16.73
C ASN A 133 0.03 -22.71 16.66
N ILE A 134 -0.55 -23.00 15.49
CA ILE A 134 -1.46 -24.15 15.31
C ILE A 134 -0.70 -25.49 15.45
N ASN A 135 0.48 -25.60 14.84
CA ASN A 135 1.27 -26.84 14.87
C ASN A 135 1.84 -27.15 16.27
N ASN A 136 2.15 -26.14 17.09
CA ASN A 136 2.64 -26.36 18.45
C ASN A 136 1.53 -26.82 19.44
N ASN A 137 0.25 -26.63 19.10
CA ASN A 137 -0.87 -27.01 19.98
C ASN A 137 -1.38 -28.44 19.74
N THR A 138 -0.95 -29.10 18.66
CA THR A 138 -1.39 -30.46 18.31
C THR A 138 -0.60 -31.59 18.99
N ASP A 139 0.49 -31.30 19.69
CA ASP A 139 1.35 -32.33 20.31
C ASP A 139 1.09 -32.58 21.82
N ILE A 140 0.12 -31.89 22.46
CA ILE A 140 -0.12 -32.02 23.91
C ILE A 140 -1.22 -33.05 24.25
N THR A 141 -1.97 -33.59 23.28
CA THR A 141 -3.10 -34.50 23.58
C THR A 141 -2.78 -36.00 23.55
N GLN A 142 -1.51 -36.42 23.43
CA GLN A 142 -1.18 -37.85 23.36
C GLN A 142 0.05 -38.30 24.19
N THR A 143 0.20 -37.84 25.43
CA THR A 143 1.16 -38.46 26.37
C THR A 143 0.62 -38.54 27.81
N GLY A 144 -0.67 -38.85 27.97
CA GLY A 144 -1.32 -38.87 29.29
C GLY A 144 -1.62 -40.24 29.91
N LEU A 145 -1.65 -41.35 29.16
CA LEU A 145 -2.24 -42.60 29.68
C LEU A 145 -1.67 -43.83 28.97
N SER A 146 -0.59 -44.46 29.48
CA SER A 146 -0.33 -45.92 29.34
C SER A 146 0.90 -46.49 30.08
N SER A 147 1.49 -45.85 31.10
CA SER A 147 2.57 -46.48 31.90
C SER A 147 2.08 -47.16 33.18
N ARG A 148 0.80 -47.56 33.24
CA ARG A 148 0.26 -48.41 34.31
C ARG A 148 0.06 -49.82 33.79
N ARG A 149 1.14 -50.59 33.62
CA ARG A 149 1.19 -52.06 33.81
C ARG A 149 2.48 -52.69 33.24
N GLN A 150 2.98 -53.68 33.99
CA GLN A 150 4.16 -54.51 33.75
C GLN A 150 5.48 -53.75 33.98
N ASP A 151 6.33 -54.10 34.94
CA ASP A 151 6.80 -55.46 35.22
C ASP A 151 7.01 -55.76 36.72
N TYR A 152 6.51 -56.93 37.10
CA TYR A 152 6.97 -57.72 38.26
C TYR A 152 8.29 -58.41 37.89
N TYR A 153 9.13 -58.66 38.90
CA TYR A 153 10.19 -59.66 39.02
C TYR A 153 11.67 -59.21 39.00
N LEU A 154 12.37 -59.71 40.05
CA LEU A 154 13.81 -59.85 40.30
C LEU A 154 14.61 -58.64 40.81
N ARG A 155 14.84 -58.60 42.14
CA ARG A 155 16.21 -58.83 42.64
C ARG A 155 16.26 -59.29 44.11
N GLU A 156 16.95 -60.41 44.23
CA GLU A 156 17.49 -61.10 45.40
C GLU A 156 18.31 -60.18 46.31
N MET A 157 18.06 -60.26 47.63
CA MET A 157 19.04 -60.10 48.71
C MET A 157 18.48 -60.67 50.00
#